data_AF-A0A6F8YSE1-F1
#
_entry.id   AF-A0A6F8YSE1-F1
#
_cell.length_a   1.000
_cell.length_b   1.000
_cell.length_c   1.000
_cell.angle_alpha   90.00
_cell.angle_beta   90.00
_cell.angle_gamma   90.00
#
_symmetry.space_group_name_H-M   'P 1'
#
loop_
_entity.id
_entity.type
_entity.pdbx_description
1 polymer ?
#
loop_
_entity_poly.entity_id
_entity_poly.type
_entity_poly.pdbx_seq_one_letter_code
_entity_poly.pdbx_strand_id
1 'polypeptide(L)'
;MNCPMHNLIFRARGRSYRELPLRLFEFGTVYRYEKSGVVHGLTRVRGLTMDDSHIYCTREQMPGELAALLAFVLELLKDYGLEDFYLELSTRGDSEKFIGSDDEWAEATEILRQAAEDSGLELVPDPGGAAFYGPKISVQARDAIGRTWQMSTIQLDFNQPKRFGLEYQAADGTRQQPIMIHRALFGSIERFFGILTEHYAGAFPAWLAPVQVVGIPIRDDHASYLASFVDLLRKEGIRAEVDTSDDRMQKKIRTAQQQKIPFMAIAGDADVEAGSVSFRYRDGSQRNGVPLAEAVAHVVEVVRSRTNAGPSAA
;
A
#
# COMPACT_ATOMS: atom_id res chain seq x y z
N MET A 1 -12.13 14.38 5.32
CA MET A 1 -10.87 14.72 4.62
C MET A 1 -9.94 15.32 5.66
N ASN A 2 -8.64 15.04 5.58
CA ASN A 2 -7.67 15.46 6.61
C ASN A 2 -7.01 16.82 6.30
N CYS A 3 -7.09 17.30 5.05
CA CYS A 3 -6.47 18.54 4.59
C CYS A 3 -6.71 19.78 5.48
N PRO A 4 -7.93 20.08 5.97
CA PRO A 4 -8.14 21.24 6.84
C PRO A 4 -7.29 21.19 8.11
N MET A 5 -7.13 20.00 8.71
CA MET A 5 -6.38 19.81 9.94
C MET A 5 -4.88 20.00 9.68
N HIS A 6 -4.37 19.50 8.55
CA HIS A 6 -2.98 19.70 8.15
C HIS A 6 -2.69 21.18 7.85
N ASN A 7 -3.64 21.93 7.28
CA ASN A 7 -3.52 23.37 7.10
C ASN A 7 -3.42 24.13 8.43
N LEU A 8 -4.17 23.70 9.46
CA LEU A 8 -4.05 24.29 10.79
C LEU A 8 -2.68 23.99 11.41
N ILE A 9 -2.12 22.80 11.22
CA ILE A 9 -0.77 22.44 11.66
C ILE A 9 0.28 23.30 10.94
N PHE A 10 0.16 23.49 9.62
CA PHE A 10 1.03 24.38 8.87
C PHE A 10 1.01 25.80 9.48
N ARG A 11 -0.20 26.34 9.68
CA ARG A 11 -0.45 27.71 10.15
C ARG A 11 -0.11 27.96 11.62
N ALA A 12 0.09 26.91 12.42
CA ALA A 12 0.30 27.04 13.87
C ALA A 12 1.53 27.89 14.25
N ARG A 13 2.49 28.07 13.34
CA ARG A 13 3.63 28.99 13.49
C ARG A 13 4.07 29.54 12.13
N GLY A 14 4.83 30.63 12.16
CA GLY A 14 5.49 31.17 10.96
C GLY A 14 6.43 30.14 10.31
N ARG A 15 6.50 30.15 8.98
CA ARG A 15 7.30 29.22 8.17
C ARG A 15 8.33 29.97 7.35
N SER A 16 9.53 29.42 7.21
CA SER A 16 10.55 29.90 6.27
C SER A 16 10.56 29.06 5.00
N TYR A 17 10.92 29.64 3.85
CA TYR A 17 11.16 28.90 2.61
C TYR A 17 12.17 27.75 2.79
N ARG A 18 13.09 27.87 3.77
CA ARG A 18 14.08 26.82 4.11
C ARG A 18 13.46 25.58 4.77
N GLU A 19 12.26 25.68 5.31
CA GLU A 19 11.51 24.54 5.83
C GLU A 19 10.71 23.82 4.74
N LEU A 20 10.60 24.39 3.54
CA LEU A 20 9.90 23.79 2.42
C LEU A 20 10.86 22.98 1.55
N PRO A 21 10.45 21.81 1.03
CA PRO A 21 9.11 21.23 1.10
C PRO A 21 8.79 20.60 2.48
N LEU A 22 7.66 20.98 3.06
CA LEU A 22 7.15 20.41 4.32
C LEU A 22 6.11 19.33 3.99
N ARG A 23 6.34 18.09 4.44
CA ARG A 23 5.46 16.95 4.16
C ARG A 23 4.77 16.49 5.44
N LEU A 24 3.47 16.73 5.55
CA LEU A 24 2.65 16.19 6.65
C LEU A 24 2.03 14.87 6.20
N PHE A 25 2.07 13.85 7.06
CA PHE A 25 1.55 12.51 6.77
C PHE A 25 0.75 11.99 7.96
N GLU A 26 -0.36 11.33 7.68
CA GLU A 26 -1.24 10.75 8.68
C GLU A 26 -2.01 9.55 8.10
N PHE A 27 -2.12 8.47 8.89
CA PHE A 27 -3.19 7.49 8.67
C PHE A 27 -4.52 8.05 9.18
N GLY A 28 -5.10 8.98 8.43
CA GLY A 28 -6.25 9.75 8.85
C GLY A 28 -7.56 9.04 8.56
N THR A 29 -8.30 8.71 9.61
CA THR A 29 -9.64 8.12 9.48
C THR A 29 -10.67 9.20 9.12
N VAL A 30 -11.39 8.98 8.02
CA VAL A 30 -12.44 9.87 7.55
C VAL A 30 -13.73 9.10 7.33
N TYR A 31 -14.85 9.83 7.40
CA TYR A 31 -16.17 9.29 7.15
C TYR A 31 -16.79 9.97 5.93
N ARG A 32 -17.39 9.18 5.06
CA ARG A 32 -18.16 9.64 3.89
C ARG A 32 -19.57 9.09 4.00
N TYR A 33 -20.57 9.95 3.84
CA TYR A 33 -21.96 9.50 3.84
C TYR A 33 -22.36 8.95 2.47
N GLU A 34 -21.78 7.79 2.14
CA GLU A 34 -22.12 7.05 0.91
C GLU A 34 -23.57 6.53 0.97
N LYS A 35 -24.25 6.60 -0.19
CA LYS A 35 -25.60 6.03 -0.35
C LYS A 35 -25.58 4.55 0.03
N SER A 36 -26.59 4.08 0.74
CA SER A 36 -26.63 2.68 1.21
C SER A 36 -26.48 1.67 0.07
N GLY A 37 -27.08 1.94 -1.08
CA GLY A 37 -27.03 1.06 -2.25
C GLY A 37 -25.69 1.00 -3.00
N VAL A 38 -24.69 1.81 -2.64
CA VAL A 38 -23.36 1.77 -3.30
C VAL A 38 -22.25 1.22 -2.38
N VAL A 39 -22.54 0.96 -1.10
CA VAL A 39 -21.57 0.36 -0.18
C VAL A 39 -21.30 -1.08 -0.61
N HIS A 40 -20.03 -1.46 -0.70
CA HIS A 40 -19.63 -2.78 -1.17
C HIS A 40 -18.32 -3.23 -0.53
N GLY A 41 -18.40 -4.28 0.30
CA GLY A 41 -17.25 -4.94 0.93
C GLY A 41 -16.22 -3.95 1.49
N LEU A 42 -14.96 -4.11 1.05
CA LEU A 42 -13.86 -3.19 1.37
C LEU A 42 -13.59 -2.14 0.29
N THR A 43 -14.16 -2.30 -0.92
CA THR A 43 -13.88 -1.41 -2.05
C THR A 43 -14.67 -0.12 -2.01
N ARG A 44 -15.81 -0.09 -1.30
CA ARG A 44 -16.60 1.12 -1.08
C ARG A 44 -17.25 1.14 0.31
N VAL A 45 -16.64 1.90 1.22
CA VAL A 45 -16.98 1.95 2.66
C VAL A 45 -17.38 3.35 3.11
N ARG A 46 -18.02 3.46 4.28
CA ARG A 46 -18.39 4.75 4.89
C ARG A 46 -17.32 5.29 5.83
N GLY A 47 -16.66 4.42 6.59
CA GLY A 47 -15.48 4.76 7.39
C GLY A 47 -14.26 4.18 6.70
N LEU A 48 -13.24 5.01 6.48
CA LEU A 48 -12.02 4.61 5.80
C LEU A 48 -10.81 5.30 6.44
N THR A 49 -9.67 4.63 6.41
CA THR A 49 -8.38 5.21 6.78
C THR A 49 -7.53 5.39 5.54
N MET A 50 -7.07 6.60 5.29
CA MET A 50 -6.22 6.93 4.14
C MET A 50 -4.79 7.18 4.61
N ASP A 51 -3.82 6.79 3.80
CA ASP A 51 -2.40 7.14 3.97
C ASP A 51 -2.12 8.57 3.48
N ASP A 52 -2.92 9.49 4.01
CA ASP A 52 -3.08 10.84 3.50
C ASP A 52 -1.86 11.70 3.81
N SER A 53 -1.45 12.51 2.84
CA SER A 53 -0.32 13.41 2.99
C SER A 53 -0.56 14.71 2.26
N HIS A 54 -0.19 15.81 2.92
CA HIS A 54 -0.25 17.16 2.39
C HIS A 54 1.15 17.75 2.40
N ILE A 55 1.64 18.04 1.20
CA ILE A 55 2.99 18.58 0.98
C ILE A 55 2.84 20.05 0.63
N TYR A 56 3.55 20.89 1.39
CA TYR A 56 3.62 22.32 1.19
C TYR A 56 4.98 22.64 0.58
N CYS A 57 5.00 23.15 -0.64
CA CYS A 57 6.25 23.47 -1.35
C CYS A 57 6.18 24.86 -1.98
N THR A 58 7.33 25.39 -2.38
CA THR A 58 7.36 26.59 -3.24
C THR A 58 6.95 26.24 -4.67
N ARG A 59 6.69 27.27 -5.49
CA ARG A 59 6.35 27.08 -6.91
C ARG A 59 7.50 26.46 -7.70
N GLU A 60 8.74 26.82 -7.36
CA GLU A 60 9.94 26.30 -7.99
C GLU A 60 10.21 24.84 -7.62
N GLN A 61 9.82 24.42 -6.42
CA GLN A 61 9.99 23.04 -5.93
C GLN A 61 8.95 22.07 -6.49
N MET A 62 7.77 22.57 -6.88
CA MET A 62 6.61 21.74 -7.23
C MET A 62 6.90 20.69 -8.33
N PRO A 63 7.55 21.02 -9.47
CA PRO A 63 7.82 20.00 -10.50
C PRO A 63 8.67 18.83 -9.97
N GLY A 64 9.70 19.13 -9.17
CA GLY A 64 10.55 18.11 -8.55
C GLY A 64 9.81 17.25 -7.53
N GLU A 65 8.92 17.85 -6.73
CA GLU A 65 8.09 17.09 -5.80
C GLU A 65 7.12 16.16 -6.53
N LEU A 66 6.47 16.61 -7.61
CA LEU A 66 5.55 15.78 -8.38
C LEU A 66 6.25 14.58 -9.03
N ALA A 67 7.41 14.80 -9.64
CA ALA A 67 8.20 13.72 -10.25
C ALA A 67 8.65 12.69 -9.20
N ALA A 68 9.18 13.16 -8.06
CA ALA A 68 9.60 12.27 -6.97
C ALA A 68 8.42 11.49 -6.36
N LEU A 69 7.25 12.12 -6.21
CA LEU A 69 6.05 11.47 -5.70
C LEU A 69 5.51 10.41 -6.66
N LEU A 70 5.48 10.71 -7.96
CA LEU A 70 5.02 9.76 -8.97
C LEU A 70 5.94 8.53 -9.00
N ALA A 71 7.27 8.73 -9.02
CA ALA A 71 8.23 7.63 -8.95
C ALA A 71 8.03 6.78 -7.69
N PHE A 72 7.88 7.43 -6.52
CA PHE A 72 7.67 6.75 -5.25
C PHE A 72 6.36 5.93 -5.23
N VAL A 73 5.27 6.47 -5.79
CA VAL A 73 4.00 5.74 -5.92
C VAL A 73 4.18 4.49 -6.76
N LEU A 74 4.84 4.59 -7.92
CA LEU A 74 5.03 3.47 -8.83
C LEU A 74 5.91 2.39 -8.22
N GLU A 75 7.01 2.76 -7.56
CA GLU A 75 7.88 1.83 -6.83
C GLU A 75 7.11 1.10 -5.72
N LEU A 76 6.36 1.84 -4.90
CA LEU A 76 5.57 1.26 -3.84
C LEU A 76 4.55 0.24 -4.37
N LEU A 77 3.81 0.57 -5.43
CA LEU A 77 2.81 -0.35 -6.00
C LEU A 77 3.47 -1.60 -6.60
N LYS A 78 4.68 -1.48 -7.18
CA LYS A 78 5.50 -2.62 -7.66
C LYS A 78 5.92 -3.55 -6.54
N ASP A 79 6.29 -3.02 -5.37
CA ASP A 79 6.59 -3.85 -4.20
C ASP A 79 5.42 -4.77 -3.81
N TYR A 80 4.18 -4.34 -4.07
CA TYR A 80 2.95 -5.14 -3.88
C TYR A 80 2.53 -5.95 -5.12
N GLY A 81 3.40 -6.11 -6.12
CA GLY A 81 3.18 -6.97 -7.28
C GLY A 81 2.26 -6.37 -8.36
N LEU A 82 1.93 -5.08 -8.26
CA LEU A 82 1.23 -4.36 -9.32
C LEU A 82 2.29 -3.76 -10.25
N GLU A 83 2.29 -4.14 -11.53
CA GLU A 83 3.33 -3.71 -12.47
C GLU A 83 2.77 -3.05 -13.74
N ASP A 84 1.48 -3.29 -14.04
CA ASP A 84 0.80 -2.77 -15.22
C ASP A 84 0.06 -1.48 -14.87
N PHE A 85 0.69 -0.35 -15.19
CA PHE A 85 0.20 0.99 -14.88
C PHE A 85 -0.07 1.82 -16.12
N TYR A 86 -1.08 2.68 -16.02
CA TYR A 86 -1.20 3.87 -16.85
C TYR A 86 -1.65 5.05 -15.98
N LEU A 87 -1.52 6.27 -16.51
CA LEU A 87 -1.87 7.49 -15.81
C LEU A 87 -3.12 8.11 -16.41
N GLU A 88 -3.97 8.66 -15.56
CA GLU A 88 -5.08 9.51 -15.99
C GLU A 88 -4.83 10.95 -15.54
N LEU A 89 -4.84 11.89 -16.48
CA LEU A 89 -4.80 13.32 -16.20
C LEU A 89 -6.23 13.86 -16.16
N SER A 90 -6.74 14.07 -14.96
CA SER A 90 -8.07 14.64 -14.79
C SER A 90 -8.02 16.15 -14.78
N THR A 91 -8.76 16.78 -15.70
CA THR A 91 -8.79 18.23 -15.89
C THR A 91 -10.17 18.82 -15.58
N ARG A 92 -10.26 20.15 -15.58
CA ARG A 92 -11.52 20.88 -15.39
C ARG A 92 -12.51 20.52 -16.51
N GLY A 93 -13.76 20.33 -16.14
CA GLY A 93 -14.88 20.19 -17.08
C GLY A 93 -15.80 21.41 -17.03
N ASP A 94 -16.89 21.36 -17.80
CA ASP A 94 -17.87 22.45 -17.87
C ASP A 94 -18.83 22.40 -16.67
N SER A 95 -18.39 22.95 -15.54
CA SER A 95 -19.20 23.00 -14.31
C SER A 95 -18.79 24.16 -13.40
N GLU A 96 -19.77 24.80 -12.75
CA GLU A 96 -19.53 25.87 -11.77
C GLU A 96 -18.91 25.37 -10.45
N LYS A 97 -18.73 24.06 -10.28
CA LYS A 97 -18.09 23.50 -9.07
C LYS A 97 -16.61 23.86 -8.96
N PHE A 98 -15.95 24.14 -10.08
CA PHE A 98 -14.50 24.35 -10.13
C PHE A 98 -14.11 25.77 -9.72
N ILE A 99 -13.09 25.90 -8.87
CA ILE A 99 -12.62 27.18 -8.31
C ILE A 99 -11.16 27.45 -8.70
N GLY A 100 -10.75 28.72 -8.67
CA GLY A 100 -9.43 29.17 -9.13
C GLY A 100 -9.50 29.90 -10.49
N SER A 101 -8.43 30.59 -10.87
CA SER A 101 -8.37 31.28 -12.17
C SER A 101 -8.03 30.32 -13.31
N ASP A 102 -8.33 30.71 -14.55
CA ASP A 102 -7.97 29.92 -15.74
C ASP A 102 -6.46 29.72 -15.85
N ASP A 103 -5.67 30.74 -15.51
CA ASP A 103 -4.20 30.66 -15.53
C ASP A 103 -3.68 29.63 -14.52
N GLU A 104 -4.26 29.57 -13.31
CA GLU A 104 -3.88 28.58 -12.29
C GLU A 104 -4.18 27.16 -12.77
N TRP A 105 -5.32 26.96 -13.42
CA TRP A 105 -5.70 25.66 -13.98
C TRP A 105 -4.81 25.25 -15.14
N ALA A 106 -4.49 26.17 -16.05
CA ALA A 106 -3.62 25.92 -17.19
C ALA A 106 -2.22 25.51 -16.73
N GLU A 107 -1.63 26.29 -15.81
CA GLU A 107 -0.32 25.99 -15.25
C GLU A 107 -0.29 24.66 -14.49
N ALA A 108 -1.25 24.43 -13.60
CA ALA A 108 -1.32 23.20 -12.82
C ALA A 108 -1.48 21.96 -13.71
N THR A 109 -2.29 22.07 -14.76
CA THR A 109 -2.54 20.98 -15.71
C THR A 109 -1.28 20.68 -16.50
N GLU A 110 -0.59 21.73 -16.98
CA GLU A 110 0.62 21.57 -17.78
C GLU A 110 1.76 20.95 -16.98
N ILE A 111 1.93 21.35 -15.72
CA ILE A 111 2.97 20.81 -14.84
C ILE A 111 2.70 19.34 -14.51
N LEU A 112 1.44 18.97 -14.27
CA LEU A 112 1.07 17.55 -14.10
C LEU A 112 1.25 16.76 -15.40
N ARG A 113 0.88 17.32 -16.55
CA ARG A 113 1.07 16.68 -17.86
C ARG A 113 2.55 16.37 -18.09
N GLN A 114 3.44 17.34 -17.87
CA GLN A 114 4.88 17.15 -18.05
C GLN A 114 5.42 16.09 -17.08
N ALA A 115 5.07 16.15 -15.79
CA ALA A 115 5.50 15.15 -14.81
C ALA A 115 5.01 13.74 -15.16
N ALA A 116 3.82 13.61 -15.73
CA ALA A 116 3.28 12.33 -16.20
C ALA A 116 4.00 11.83 -17.46
N GLU A 117 4.25 12.68 -18.45
CA GLU A 117 4.97 12.30 -19.67
C GLU A 117 6.42 11.91 -19.40
N ASP A 118 7.09 12.62 -18.50
CA ASP A 118 8.47 12.31 -18.07
C ASP A 118 8.58 10.94 -17.39
N SER A 119 7.47 10.40 -16.86
CA SER A 119 7.44 9.05 -16.29
C SER A 119 7.53 7.94 -17.33
N GLY A 120 7.26 8.25 -18.61
CA GLY A 120 7.21 7.29 -19.71
C GLY A 120 5.98 6.39 -19.73
N LEU A 121 5.01 6.59 -18.83
CA LEU A 121 3.74 5.86 -18.81
C LEU A 121 2.74 6.46 -19.81
N GLU A 122 1.80 5.62 -20.26
CA GLU A 122 0.65 6.08 -21.04
C GLU A 122 -0.16 7.09 -20.22
N LEU A 123 -0.44 8.25 -20.82
CA LEU A 123 -1.25 9.32 -20.22
C LEU A 123 -2.58 9.44 -20.94
N VAL A 124 -3.66 9.12 -20.23
CA VAL A 124 -5.04 9.17 -20.74
C VAL A 124 -5.73 10.43 -20.21
N PRO A 125 -6.40 11.23 -21.06
CA PRO A 125 -7.16 12.38 -20.62
C PRO A 125 -8.47 11.99 -19.92
N ASP A 126 -8.79 12.63 -18.80
CA ASP A 126 -10.03 12.45 -18.02
C ASP A 126 -10.74 13.81 -17.78
N PRO A 127 -11.34 14.42 -18.82
CA PRO A 127 -11.95 15.74 -18.70
C PRO A 127 -13.15 15.72 -17.75
N GLY A 128 -13.14 16.64 -16.77
CA GLY A 128 -14.19 16.78 -15.76
C GLY A 128 -14.02 15.90 -14.51
N GLY A 129 -13.04 14.99 -14.51
CA GLY A 129 -12.72 14.11 -13.38
C GLY A 129 -11.89 14.76 -12.28
N ALA A 130 -11.42 16.00 -12.48
CA ALA A 130 -10.61 16.74 -11.51
C ALA A 130 -11.36 17.00 -10.19
N ALA A 131 -10.59 17.24 -9.13
CA ALA A 131 -11.14 17.80 -7.91
C ALA A 131 -11.62 19.23 -8.16
N PHE A 132 -12.52 19.73 -7.31
CA PHE A 132 -13.07 21.08 -7.50
C PHE A 132 -12.00 22.19 -7.39
N TYR A 133 -10.88 21.93 -6.70
CA TYR A 133 -9.81 22.88 -6.40
C TYR A 133 -8.56 22.77 -7.27
N GLY A 134 -8.51 21.81 -8.20
CA GLY A 134 -7.37 21.67 -9.11
C GLY A 134 -7.30 20.32 -9.84
N PRO A 135 -6.39 20.22 -10.83
CA PRO A 135 -6.20 19.01 -11.61
C PRO A 135 -5.49 17.93 -10.78
N LYS A 136 -5.58 16.67 -11.25
CA LYS A 136 -4.93 15.53 -10.60
C LYS A 136 -4.37 14.55 -11.62
N ILE A 137 -3.32 13.85 -11.22
CA ILE A 137 -2.89 12.60 -11.84
C ILE A 137 -3.41 11.46 -10.97
N SER A 138 -4.01 10.46 -11.60
CA SER A 138 -4.39 9.22 -10.94
C SER A 138 -3.58 8.06 -11.53
N VAL A 139 -3.01 7.23 -10.67
CA VAL A 139 -2.32 6.01 -11.09
C VAL A 139 -3.36 4.89 -11.17
N GLN A 140 -3.52 4.37 -12.38
CA GLN A 140 -4.42 3.25 -12.66
C GLN A 140 -3.58 1.98 -12.75
N ALA A 141 -3.95 0.95 -12.00
CA ALA A 141 -3.29 -0.34 -12.02
C ALA A 141 -4.24 -1.42 -12.55
N ARG A 142 -3.77 -2.27 -13.46
CA ARG A 142 -4.50 -3.46 -13.89
C ARG A 142 -4.16 -4.64 -12.98
N ASP A 143 -5.18 -5.31 -12.46
CA ASP A 143 -4.99 -6.53 -11.66
C ASP A 143 -4.70 -7.76 -12.54
N ALA A 144 -4.37 -8.89 -11.91
CA ALA A 144 -3.96 -10.12 -12.60
C ALA A 144 -5.06 -10.73 -13.50
N ILE A 145 -6.31 -10.27 -13.41
CA ILE A 145 -7.42 -10.72 -14.26
C ILE A 145 -7.93 -9.61 -15.19
N GLY A 146 -7.17 -8.52 -15.34
CA GLY A 146 -7.39 -7.47 -16.33
C GLY A 146 -8.37 -6.37 -15.90
N ARG A 147 -8.76 -6.27 -14.62
CA ARG A 147 -9.59 -5.16 -14.14
C ARG A 147 -8.73 -3.98 -13.74
N THR A 148 -9.19 -2.78 -14.06
CA THR A 148 -8.49 -1.54 -13.71
C THR A 148 -8.97 -0.98 -12.37
N TRP A 149 -8.01 -0.58 -11.55
CA TRP A 149 -8.24 0.07 -10.28
C TRP A 149 -7.47 1.38 -10.20
N GLN A 150 -8.17 2.46 -9.86
CA GLN A 150 -7.52 3.70 -9.46
C GLN A 150 -6.86 3.51 -8.10
N MET A 151 -5.53 3.48 -8.04
CA MET A 151 -4.77 3.20 -6.82
C MET A 151 -4.45 4.48 -6.05
N SER A 152 -3.71 5.36 -6.70
CA SER A 152 -3.09 6.52 -6.07
C SER A 152 -3.55 7.79 -6.76
N THR A 153 -3.49 8.91 -6.04
CA THR A 153 -3.77 10.23 -6.61
C THR A 153 -2.76 11.25 -6.14
N ILE A 154 -2.33 12.11 -7.06
CA ILE A 154 -1.53 13.30 -6.79
C ILE A 154 -2.33 14.49 -7.30
N GLN A 155 -2.68 15.43 -6.42
CA GLN A 155 -3.59 16.52 -6.75
C GLN A 155 -2.98 17.85 -6.33
N LEU A 156 -3.01 18.83 -7.23
CA LEU A 156 -2.53 20.18 -6.93
C LEU A 156 -3.68 21.03 -6.38
N ASP A 157 -3.42 21.74 -5.29
CA ASP A 157 -4.38 22.65 -4.66
C ASP A 157 -3.75 24.04 -4.41
N PHE A 158 -4.21 25.00 -5.20
CA PHE A 158 -3.84 26.43 -5.08
C PHE A 158 -4.84 27.21 -4.21
N ASN A 159 -5.97 26.60 -3.89
CA ASN A 159 -7.11 27.25 -3.27
C ASN A 159 -7.13 27.09 -1.74
N GLN A 160 -6.90 25.90 -1.19
CA GLN A 160 -6.89 25.73 0.26
C GLN A 160 -5.83 26.60 0.95
N PRO A 161 -4.60 26.72 0.43
CA PRO A 161 -3.63 27.66 1.01
C PRO A 161 -4.14 29.10 1.05
N LYS A 162 -4.84 29.60 0.00
CA LYS A 162 -5.51 30.92 -0.01
C LYS A 162 -6.55 31.02 1.09
N ARG A 163 -7.48 30.07 1.14
CA ARG A 163 -8.64 30.11 2.05
C ARG A 163 -8.25 30.01 3.53
N PHE A 164 -7.14 29.34 3.83
CA PHE A 164 -6.62 29.23 5.19
C PHE A 164 -5.64 30.35 5.56
N GLY A 165 -5.26 31.21 4.60
CA GLY A 165 -4.26 32.26 4.79
C GLY A 165 -2.89 31.69 5.11
N LEU A 166 -2.48 30.64 4.38
CA LEU A 166 -1.18 30.00 4.58
C LEU A 166 -0.10 30.84 3.92
N GLU A 167 0.96 31.15 4.66
CA GLU A 167 2.07 31.95 4.18
C GLU A 167 3.40 31.38 4.68
N TYR A 168 4.46 31.59 3.90
CA TYR A 168 5.84 31.40 4.32
C TYR A 168 6.68 32.63 3.98
N GLN A 169 7.77 32.82 4.72
CA GLN A 169 8.77 33.86 4.48
C GLN A 169 9.71 33.40 3.36
N ALA A 170 9.63 34.06 2.20
CA ALA A 170 10.49 33.80 1.05
C ALA A 170 11.91 34.35 1.26
N ALA A 171 12.85 33.92 0.41
CA ALA A 171 14.26 34.28 0.50
C ALA A 171 14.52 35.79 0.34
N ASP A 172 13.64 36.49 -0.36
CA ASP A 172 13.68 37.93 -0.61
C ASP A 172 13.03 38.77 0.50
N GLY A 173 12.53 38.14 1.57
CA GLY A 173 11.85 38.85 2.65
C GLY A 173 10.36 39.10 2.38
N THR A 174 9.80 38.68 1.25
CA THR A 174 8.36 38.74 0.99
C THR A 174 7.63 37.57 1.63
N ARG A 175 6.33 37.74 1.89
CA ARG A 175 5.44 36.63 2.26
C ARG A 175 4.83 36.05 1.00
N GLN A 176 4.99 34.75 0.85
CA GLN A 176 4.49 34.00 -0.29
C GLN A 176 3.57 32.88 0.18
N GLN A 177 2.64 32.49 -0.68
CA GLN A 177 1.74 31.39 -0.40
C GLN A 177 2.37 30.06 -0.86
N PRO A 178 2.32 28.99 -0.05
CA PRO A 178 2.78 27.68 -0.49
C PRO A 178 1.79 27.07 -1.49
N ILE A 179 2.31 26.20 -2.36
CA ILE A 179 1.50 25.26 -3.13
C ILE A 179 1.27 24.03 -2.25
N MET A 180 0.05 23.50 -2.28
CA MET A 180 -0.29 22.27 -1.58
C MET A 180 -0.47 21.13 -2.56
N ILE A 181 0.24 20.02 -2.34
CA ILE A 181 0.07 18.77 -3.07
C ILE A 181 -0.62 17.78 -2.14
N HIS A 182 -1.80 17.31 -2.54
CA HIS A 182 -2.47 16.19 -1.89
C HIS A 182 -1.96 14.89 -2.50
N ARG A 183 -1.61 13.93 -1.65
CA ARG A 183 -1.29 12.59 -2.13
C ARG A 183 -1.73 11.50 -1.18
N ALA A 184 -2.23 10.42 -1.77
CA ALA A 184 -2.48 9.13 -1.13
C ALA A 184 -1.86 8.06 -2.03
N LEU A 185 -1.02 7.18 -1.46
CA LEU A 185 -0.31 6.15 -2.20
C LEU A 185 -1.21 4.91 -2.34
N PHE A 186 -1.74 4.40 -1.24
CA PHE A 186 -2.66 3.25 -1.25
C PHE A 186 -4.10 3.66 -1.57
N GLY A 187 -4.42 4.94 -1.37
CA GLY A 187 -5.79 5.41 -1.34
C GLY A 187 -6.36 5.19 0.07
N SER A 188 -7.38 4.33 0.21
CA SER A 188 -7.78 3.86 1.53
C SER A 188 -7.23 2.47 1.80
N ILE A 189 -6.83 2.22 3.04
CA ILE A 189 -6.27 0.93 3.46
C ILE A 189 -7.28 -0.20 3.20
N GLU A 190 -8.56 0.04 3.46
CA GLU A 190 -9.62 -0.94 3.21
C GLU A 190 -9.67 -1.32 1.73
N ARG A 191 -9.73 -0.32 0.85
CA ARG A 191 -9.82 -0.56 -0.60
C ARG A 191 -8.55 -1.22 -1.13
N PHE A 192 -7.39 -0.80 -0.64
CA PHE A 192 -6.11 -1.39 -1.00
C PHE A 192 -6.07 -2.89 -0.64
N PHE A 193 -6.47 -3.27 0.57
CA PHE A 193 -6.59 -4.69 0.95
C PHE A 193 -7.62 -5.44 0.12
N GLY A 194 -8.75 -4.82 -0.22
CA GLY A 194 -9.74 -5.40 -1.13
C GLY A 194 -9.12 -5.76 -2.49
N ILE A 195 -8.39 -4.81 -3.08
CA ILE A 195 -7.72 -4.98 -4.37
C ILE A 195 -6.63 -6.04 -4.28
N LEU A 196 -5.76 -6.01 -3.25
CA LEU A 196 -4.71 -7.02 -3.09
C LEU A 196 -5.27 -8.43 -2.87
N THR A 197 -6.38 -8.54 -2.11
CA THR A 197 -7.05 -9.83 -1.91
C THR A 197 -7.49 -10.41 -3.24
N GLU A 198 -8.05 -9.60 -4.13
CA GLU A 198 -8.48 -10.05 -5.45
C GLU A 198 -7.29 -10.30 -6.39
N HIS A 199 -6.28 -9.41 -6.39
CA HIS A 199 -5.06 -9.54 -7.20
C HIS A 199 -4.33 -10.86 -6.93
N TYR A 200 -4.16 -11.23 -5.65
CA TYR A 200 -3.55 -12.50 -5.27
C TYR A 200 -4.53 -13.68 -5.23
N ALA A 201 -5.81 -13.45 -5.54
CA ALA A 201 -6.90 -14.39 -5.28
C ALA A 201 -6.88 -14.94 -3.83
N GLY A 202 -6.42 -14.16 -2.85
CA GLY A 202 -6.23 -14.55 -1.45
C GLY A 202 -4.93 -15.32 -1.14
N ALA A 203 -4.11 -15.65 -2.14
CA ALA A 203 -2.81 -16.31 -1.97
C ALA A 203 -1.68 -15.29 -1.70
N PHE A 204 -1.80 -14.50 -0.63
CA PHE A 204 -0.84 -13.42 -0.34
C PHE A 204 0.63 -13.90 -0.32
N PRO A 205 1.58 -13.08 -0.78
CA PRO A 205 3.01 -13.30 -0.56
C PRO A 205 3.34 -13.60 0.89
N ALA A 206 4.43 -14.34 1.14
CA ALA A 206 4.77 -14.78 2.49
C ALA A 206 4.87 -13.61 3.48
N TRP A 207 5.39 -12.45 3.04
CA TRP A 207 5.52 -11.27 3.89
C TRP A 207 4.18 -10.60 4.25
N LEU A 208 3.13 -10.77 3.44
CA LEU A 208 1.78 -10.24 3.65
C LEU A 208 0.80 -11.25 4.29
N ALA A 209 1.09 -12.54 4.23
CA ALA A 209 0.18 -13.58 4.70
C ALA A 209 -0.18 -13.42 6.19
N PRO A 210 -1.46 -13.48 6.60
CA PRO A 210 -1.87 -13.34 8.00
C PRO A 210 -1.20 -14.39 8.91
N VAL A 211 -1.17 -15.64 8.45
CA VAL A 211 -0.37 -16.73 9.00
C VAL A 211 0.68 -17.09 7.95
N GLN A 212 1.95 -17.00 8.31
CA GLN A 212 3.07 -17.25 7.41
C GLN A 212 3.48 -18.73 7.47
N VAL A 213 3.54 -19.29 8.69
CA VAL A 213 3.88 -20.69 8.92
C VAL A 213 2.86 -21.34 9.84
N VAL A 214 2.39 -22.54 9.47
CA VAL A 214 1.63 -23.40 10.37
C VAL A 214 2.39 -24.70 10.62
N GLY A 215 2.61 -25.05 11.88
CA GLY A 215 3.12 -26.34 12.32
C GLY A 215 1.99 -27.38 12.34
N ILE A 216 2.16 -28.48 11.63
CA ILE A 216 1.18 -29.58 11.55
C ILE A 216 1.84 -30.85 12.11
N PRO A 217 1.51 -31.25 13.35
CA PRO A 217 2.05 -32.47 13.93
C PRO A 217 1.48 -33.71 13.21
N ILE A 218 2.31 -34.74 12.99
CA ILE A 218 1.83 -36.04 12.49
C ILE A 218 0.99 -36.75 13.56
N ARG A 219 1.41 -36.63 14.83
CA ARG A 219 0.70 -37.10 16.03
C ARG A 219 0.80 -36.05 17.14
N ASP A 220 -0.12 -36.10 18.11
CA ASP A 220 -0.24 -35.07 19.15
C ASP A 220 1.03 -34.89 20.00
N ASP A 221 1.82 -35.96 20.18
CA ASP A 221 3.11 -35.92 20.88
C ASP A 221 4.17 -35.06 20.17
N HIS A 222 4.04 -34.86 18.85
CA HIS A 222 4.93 -33.98 18.07
C HIS A 222 4.59 -32.48 18.20
N ALA A 223 3.46 -32.12 18.80
CA ALA A 223 3.04 -30.73 18.91
C ALA A 223 4.01 -29.87 19.73
N SER A 224 4.60 -30.44 20.79
CA SER A 224 5.59 -29.75 21.64
C SER A 224 6.89 -29.41 20.89
N TYR A 225 7.32 -30.30 20.00
CA TYR A 225 8.47 -30.10 19.13
C TYR A 225 8.21 -28.97 18.13
N LEU A 226 7.07 -28.99 17.44
CA LEU A 226 6.68 -27.93 16.51
C LEU A 226 6.44 -26.59 17.23
N ALA A 227 5.94 -26.59 18.46
CA ALA A 227 5.81 -25.37 19.26
C ALA A 227 7.19 -24.73 19.51
N SER A 228 8.20 -25.54 19.82
CA SER A 228 9.58 -25.05 19.99
C SER A 228 10.14 -24.45 18.70
N PHE A 229 9.87 -25.07 17.54
CA PHE A 229 10.23 -24.51 16.23
C PHE A 229 9.50 -23.20 15.92
N VAL A 230 8.19 -23.14 16.17
CA VAL A 230 7.37 -21.94 15.99
C VAL A 230 7.83 -20.79 16.89
N ASP A 231 8.29 -21.08 18.10
CA ASP A 231 8.84 -20.07 19.01
C ASP A 231 10.16 -19.48 18.51
N LEU A 232 10.98 -20.26 17.79
CA LEU A 232 12.17 -19.73 17.11
C LEU A 232 11.77 -18.76 16.00
N LEU A 233 10.77 -19.11 15.19
CA LEU A 233 10.23 -18.24 14.15
C LEU A 233 9.62 -16.95 14.72
N ARG A 234 8.84 -17.05 15.80
CA ARG A 234 8.22 -15.88 16.46
C ARG A 234 9.24 -14.90 17.01
N LYS A 235 10.37 -15.39 17.55
CA LYS A 235 11.49 -14.53 17.99
C LYS A 235 12.08 -13.70 16.85
N GLU A 236 11.99 -14.19 15.62
CA GLU A 236 12.42 -13.46 14.41
C GLU A 236 11.34 -12.54 13.81
N GLY A 237 10.17 -12.43 14.47
CA GLY A 237 9.04 -11.62 14.03
C GLY A 237 8.11 -12.31 13.03
N ILE A 238 8.24 -13.62 12.83
CA ILE A 238 7.42 -14.38 11.91
C ILE A 238 6.07 -14.73 12.56
N ARG A 239 4.98 -14.51 11.82
CA ARG A 239 3.61 -14.89 12.22
C ARG A 239 3.42 -16.39 12.00
N ALA A 240 3.76 -17.16 13.02
CA ALA A 240 3.71 -18.62 12.99
C ALA A 240 2.82 -19.17 14.12
N GLU A 241 2.18 -20.31 13.86
CA GLU A 241 1.34 -21.04 14.83
C GLU A 241 1.45 -22.55 14.65
N VAL A 242 0.94 -23.33 15.60
CA VAL A 242 0.82 -24.79 15.51
C VAL A 242 -0.66 -25.14 15.49
N ASP A 243 -1.07 -26.00 14.57
CA ASP A 243 -2.42 -26.56 14.54
C ASP A 243 -2.55 -27.67 15.59
N THR A 244 -3.09 -27.30 16.75
CA THR A 244 -3.35 -28.18 17.90
C THR A 244 -4.75 -28.77 17.89
N SER A 245 -5.48 -28.72 16.78
CA SER A 245 -6.80 -29.36 16.70
C SER A 245 -6.70 -30.89 16.73
N ASP A 246 -7.78 -31.57 17.11
CA ASP A 246 -7.86 -33.06 17.11
C ASP A 246 -8.03 -33.65 15.69
N ASP A 247 -7.91 -32.83 14.65
CA ASP A 247 -8.06 -33.26 13.27
C ASP A 247 -6.87 -34.13 12.81
N ARG A 248 -7.17 -35.12 11.96
CA ARG A 248 -6.11 -35.92 11.32
C ARG A 248 -5.22 -35.02 10.47
N MET A 249 -3.90 -35.30 10.45
CA MET A 249 -2.89 -34.53 9.69
C MET A 249 -3.32 -34.19 8.25
N GLN A 250 -3.89 -35.14 7.50
CA GLN A 250 -4.36 -34.87 6.14
C GLN A 250 -5.48 -33.82 6.06
N LYS A 251 -6.35 -33.76 7.07
CA LYS A 251 -7.37 -32.71 7.17
C LYS A 251 -6.73 -31.37 7.51
N LYS A 252 -5.78 -31.32 8.46
CA LYS A 252 -5.00 -30.12 8.80
C LYS A 252 -4.29 -29.54 7.58
N ILE A 253 -3.59 -30.39 6.81
CA ILE A 253 -2.93 -29.98 5.55
C ILE A 253 -3.94 -29.39 4.57
N ARG A 254 -5.08 -30.05 4.35
CA ARG A 254 -6.11 -29.52 3.45
C ARG A 254 -6.67 -28.17 3.93
N THR A 255 -6.91 -28.02 5.22
CA THR A 255 -7.35 -26.74 5.82
C THR A 255 -6.30 -25.64 5.58
N ALA A 256 -5.04 -25.91 5.89
CA ALA A 256 -3.94 -24.96 5.68
C ALA A 256 -3.76 -24.58 4.19
N GLN A 257 -3.90 -25.55 3.27
CA GLN A 257 -3.89 -25.30 1.83
C GLN A 257 -5.07 -24.43 1.39
N GLN A 258 -6.28 -24.68 1.90
CA GLN A 258 -7.47 -23.86 1.61
C GLN A 258 -7.34 -22.43 2.15
N GLN A 259 -6.69 -22.27 3.30
CA GLN A 259 -6.32 -20.98 3.89
C GLN A 259 -5.11 -20.33 3.20
N LYS A 260 -4.48 -21.03 2.23
CA LYS A 260 -3.37 -20.55 1.40
C LYS A 260 -2.13 -20.15 2.21
N ILE A 261 -1.91 -20.82 3.34
CA ILE A 261 -0.74 -20.58 4.20
C ILE A 261 0.55 -20.89 3.42
N PRO A 262 1.51 -19.95 3.35
CA PRO A 262 2.73 -20.13 2.54
C PRO A 262 3.55 -21.37 2.91
N PHE A 263 3.76 -21.59 4.21
CA PHE A 263 4.56 -22.70 4.74
C PHE A 263 3.73 -23.59 5.66
N MET A 264 3.64 -24.88 5.35
CA MET A 264 3.16 -25.92 6.28
C MET A 264 4.38 -26.71 6.77
N ALA A 265 4.78 -26.53 8.01
CA ALA A 265 5.89 -27.28 8.63
C ALA A 265 5.35 -28.54 9.30
N ILE A 266 5.81 -29.70 8.87
CA ILE A 266 5.35 -31.01 9.33
C ILE A 266 6.51 -31.69 10.06
N ALA A 267 6.23 -32.35 11.17
CA ALA A 267 7.21 -33.16 11.89
C ALA A 267 6.60 -34.49 12.33
N GLY A 268 7.28 -35.58 11.99
CA GLY A 268 7.07 -36.92 12.56
C GLY A 268 8.26 -37.38 13.40
N ASP A 269 8.29 -38.67 13.75
CA ASP A 269 9.36 -39.26 14.58
C ASP A 269 10.75 -39.04 13.98
N ALA A 270 10.91 -39.28 12.68
CA ALA A 270 12.18 -39.10 11.99
C ALA A 270 12.66 -37.63 12.01
N ASP A 271 11.74 -36.67 11.90
CA ASP A 271 12.07 -35.25 11.97
C ASP A 271 12.46 -34.83 13.39
N VAL A 272 11.74 -35.34 14.40
CA VAL A 272 12.02 -35.10 15.83
C VAL A 272 13.37 -35.65 16.23
N GLU A 273 13.69 -36.89 15.84
CA GLU A 273 14.97 -37.54 16.12
C GLU A 273 16.14 -36.83 15.43
N ALA A 274 15.93 -36.34 14.21
CA ALA A 274 16.94 -35.66 13.40
C ALA A 274 17.08 -34.16 13.71
N GLY A 275 16.20 -33.56 14.52
CA GLY A 275 16.18 -32.12 14.74
C GLY A 275 15.89 -31.35 13.45
N SER A 276 14.92 -31.82 12.67
CA SER A 276 14.50 -31.24 11.39
C SER A 276 12.98 -31.02 11.30
N VAL A 277 12.53 -30.39 10.22
CA VAL A 277 11.12 -30.28 9.83
C VAL A 277 11.00 -30.49 8.33
N SER A 278 9.84 -30.96 7.90
CA SER A 278 9.51 -31.13 6.49
C SER A 278 8.51 -30.07 6.06
N PHE A 279 8.83 -29.28 5.03
CA PHE A 279 7.92 -28.28 4.48
C PHE A 279 7.04 -28.89 3.40
N ARG A 280 5.76 -28.56 3.46
CA ARG A 280 4.85 -28.58 2.32
C ARG A 280 4.46 -27.15 2.01
N TYR A 281 4.59 -26.75 0.75
CA TYR A 281 4.23 -25.41 0.31
C TYR A 281 2.81 -25.39 -0.26
N ARG A 282 2.23 -24.21 -0.37
CA ARG A 282 0.85 -24.02 -0.89
C ARG A 282 0.65 -24.54 -2.31
N ASP A 283 1.69 -24.57 -3.14
CA ASP A 283 1.66 -25.11 -4.51
C ASP A 283 1.70 -26.64 -4.56
N GLY A 284 1.86 -27.29 -3.40
CA GLY A 284 1.94 -28.74 -3.24
C GLY A 284 3.35 -29.32 -3.28
N SER A 285 4.37 -28.53 -3.60
CA SER A 285 5.78 -28.95 -3.52
C SER A 285 6.21 -29.20 -2.08
N GLN A 286 7.29 -29.98 -1.91
CA GLN A 286 7.76 -30.42 -0.60
C GLN A 286 9.28 -30.34 -0.51
N ARG A 287 9.78 -30.07 0.70
CA ARG A 287 11.19 -30.11 1.07
C ARG A 287 11.31 -30.78 2.43
N ASN A 288 11.77 -32.02 2.45
CA ASN A 288 11.72 -32.89 3.63
C ASN A 288 13.03 -32.90 4.41
N GLY A 289 12.94 -33.10 5.73
CA GLY A 289 14.11 -33.28 6.60
C GLY A 289 15.03 -32.07 6.68
N VAL A 290 14.50 -30.85 6.61
CA VAL A 290 15.28 -29.61 6.71
C VAL A 290 15.69 -29.37 8.16
N PRO A 291 16.99 -29.30 8.48
CA PRO A 291 17.44 -29.01 9.85
C PRO A 291 16.81 -27.72 10.40
N LEU A 292 16.47 -27.70 11.69
CA LEU A 292 15.71 -26.57 12.28
C LEU A 292 16.35 -25.19 12.02
N ALA A 293 17.68 -25.09 12.12
CA ALA A 293 18.39 -23.83 11.87
C ALA A 293 18.24 -23.34 10.42
N GLU A 294 18.33 -24.28 9.46
CA GLU A 294 18.15 -23.99 8.04
C GLU A 294 16.68 -23.66 7.72
N ALA A 295 15.75 -24.37 8.34
CA ALA A 295 14.32 -24.12 8.19
C ALA A 295 13.92 -22.72 8.67
N VAL A 296 14.43 -22.29 9.84
CA VAL A 296 14.23 -20.93 10.35
C VAL A 296 14.85 -19.90 9.39
N ALA A 297 16.10 -20.10 8.97
CA ALA A 297 16.78 -19.18 8.06
C ALA A 297 16.02 -18.99 6.75
N HIS A 298 15.57 -20.08 6.13
CA HIS A 298 14.81 -20.04 4.88
C HIS A 298 13.49 -19.26 5.03
N VAL A 299 12.68 -19.54 6.06
CA VAL A 299 11.42 -18.81 6.29
C VAL A 299 11.69 -17.31 6.49
N VAL A 300 12.69 -16.99 7.31
CA VAL A 300 13.05 -15.61 7.62
C VAL A 300 13.53 -14.86 6.38
N GLU A 301 14.37 -15.49 5.55
CA GLU A 301 14.85 -14.91 4.30
C GLU A 301 13.70 -14.62 3.33
N VAL A 302 12.81 -15.58 3.10
CA VAL A 302 11.66 -15.41 2.19
C VAL A 302 10.72 -14.32 2.69
N VAL A 303 10.46 -14.23 4.00
CA VAL A 303 9.60 -13.19 4.57
C VAL A 303 10.26 -11.82 4.53
N ARG A 304 11.56 -11.73 4.85
CA ARG A 304 12.28 -10.44 4.92
C ARG A 304 12.65 -9.88 3.55
N SER A 305 12.84 -10.73 2.54
CA SER A 305 13.08 -10.28 1.17
C SER A 305 11.87 -9.58 0.54
N ARG A 306 10.67 -9.75 1.12
CA ARG A 306 9.40 -9.20 0.62
C ARG A 306 9.12 -9.57 -0.84
N THR A 307 9.64 -10.72 -1.28
CA THR A 307 9.34 -11.25 -2.61
C THR A 307 7.86 -11.61 -2.74
N ASN A 308 7.29 -11.34 -3.91
CA ASN A 308 5.94 -11.73 -4.27
C ASN A 308 5.86 -13.15 -4.86
N ALA A 309 7.02 -13.80 -5.09
CA ALA A 309 7.11 -15.18 -5.54
C ALA A 309 6.65 -16.17 -4.45
N GLY A 310 6.32 -17.39 -4.89
CA GLY A 310 6.03 -18.50 -3.97
C GLY A 310 7.27 -18.93 -3.17
N PRO A 311 7.11 -19.33 -1.90
CA PRO A 311 8.24 -19.72 -1.04
C PRO A 311 8.98 -20.98 -1.53
N SER A 312 8.38 -21.77 -2.41
CA SER A 312 8.99 -22.96 -3.03
C SER A 312 9.98 -22.61 -4.14
N ALA A 313 9.90 -21.41 -4.70
CA ALA A 313 10.76 -20.92 -5.78
C ALA A 313 11.90 -20.00 -5.28
N ALA A 314 11.96 -19.76 -3.97
CA ALA A 314 12.85 -18.82 -3.30
C ALA A 314 13.89 -19.54 -2.44
#